data_AF-A0A1H8H8T4-F1
#
_entry.id   AF-A0A1H8H8T4-F1
#
_cell.length_a   1.000
_cell.length_b   1.000
_cell.length_c   1.000
_cell.angle_alpha   90.00
_cell.angle_beta   90.00
_cell.angle_gamma   90.00
#
_symmetry.space_group_name_H-M   'P 1'
#
loop_
_entity.id
_entity.type
_entity.pdbx_description
1 polymer ?
#
loop_
_entity_poly.entity_id
_entity_poly.type
_entity_poly.pdbx_seq_one_letter_code
_entity_poly.pdbx_strand_id
1 'polypeptide(L)' 'MKSIVIAPIKNTRKAYAVQRMNEAARRMLQAKTAAEEIMAGHWVLAWAVAAGARPSARSVREAEAAISTLVEFRLH' A
#
# COMPACT_ATOMS: atom_id res chain seq x y z
N MET A 1 15.37 -30.52 -19.59
CA MET A 1 15.13 -30.16 -18.18
C MET A 1 15.24 -28.64 -18.06
N LYS A 2 14.19 -27.92 -17.66
CA LYS A 2 14.23 -26.45 -17.53
C LYS A 2 14.73 -26.08 -16.13
N SER A 3 15.91 -25.47 -16.08
CA SER A 3 16.49 -24.92 -14.85
C SER A 3 15.85 -23.58 -14.53
N ILE A 4 15.24 -23.45 -13.35
CA ILE A 4 14.80 -22.16 -12.81
C ILE A 4 15.92 -21.67 -11.90
N VAL A 5 16.71 -20.72 -12.39
CA VAL A 5 17.76 -20.07 -11.61
C VAL A 5 17.14 -18.86 -10.91
N ILE A 6 16.94 -18.96 -9.59
CA ILE A 6 16.55 -17.82 -8.74
C ILE A 6 17.84 -17.14 -8.26
N ALA A 7 18.26 -16.11 -8.98
CA ALA A 7 19.37 -15.25 -8.53
C ALA A 7 18.91 -14.34 -7.36
N PRO A 8 19.78 -14.05 -6.38
CA PRO A 8 19.43 -13.20 -5.25
C PRO A 8 19.34 -11.74 -5.70
N ILE A 9 18.12 -11.26 -5.93
CA ILE A 9 17.83 -9.85 -6.22
C ILE A 9 17.99 -9.05 -4.92
N LYS A 10 19.22 -8.65 -4.60
CA LYS A 10 19.52 -8.04 -3.29
C LYS A 10 19.03 -6.59 -3.10
N ASN A 11 18.48 -5.91 -4.13
CA ASN A 11 18.01 -4.53 -3.93
C ASN A 11 16.89 -4.01 -4.87
N THR A 12 16.56 -4.68 -5.98
CA THR A 12 15.61 -4.09 -6.94
C THR A 12 14.16 -4.15 -6.48
N ARG A 13 13.76 -5.15 -5.69
CA ARG A 13 12.36 -5.27 -5.20
C ARG A 13 12.00 -4.16 -4.22
N LYS A 14 12.89 -3.85 -3.28
CA LYS A 14 12.70 -2.75 -2.32
C LYS A 14 12.72 -1.40 -3.04
N ALA A 15 13.69 -1.18 -3.93
CA ALA A 15 13.77 0.05 -4.70
C ALA A 15 12.52 0.26 -5.57
N TYR A 16 12.05 -0.81 -6.22
CA TYR A 16 10.80 -0.81 -6.98
C TYR A 16 9.58 -0.50 -6.10
N ALA A 17 9.46 -1.14 -4.93
CA ALA A 17 8.39 -0.85 -3.99
C ALA A 17 8.39 0.62 -3.54
N VAL A 18 9.56 1.18 -3.23
CA VAL A 18 9.70 2.61 -2.87
C VAL A 18 9.31 3.51 -4.04
N GLN A 19 9.70 3.20 -5.27
CA GLN A 19 9.31 3.96 -6.45
C GLN A 19 7.78 3.99 -6.62
N ARG A 20 7.13 2.84 -6.46
CA ARG A 20 5.67 2.71 -6.58
C ARG A 20 4.93 3.37 -5.43
N MET A 21 5.48 3.33 -4.22
CA MET A 21 4.98 4.09 -3.06
C MET A 21 5.00 5.60 -3.36
N ASN A 22 6.10 6.13 -3.90
CA ASN A 22 6.21 7.55 -4.25
C ASN A 22 5.26 7.98 -5.37
N GLU A 23 4.98 7.08 -6.32
CA GLU A 23 3.96 7.31 -7.35
C GLU A 23 2.55 7.37 -6.74
N ALA A 24 2.20 6.43 -5.85
CA ALA A 24 0.93 6.43 -5.15
C ALA A 24 0.76 7.69 -4.27
N ALA A 25 1.81 8.10 -3.55
CA ALA A 25 1.79 9.31 -2.73
C ALA A 25 1.56 10.57 -3.58
N ARG A 26 2.19 10.67 -4.76
CA ARG A 26 1.93 11.77 -5.70
C ARG A 26 0.48 11.78 -6.19
N ARG A 27 -0.09 10.61 -6.49
CA ARG A 27 -1.51 10.50 -6.87
C ARG A 27 -2.44 10.92 -5.73
N MET A 28 -2.09 10.60 -4.49
CA MET A 28 -2.83 11.04 -3.31
C MET A 28 -2.83 12.56 -3.17
N LEU A 29 -1.68 13.21 -3.34
CA LEU A 29 -1.56 14.68 -3.30
C LEU A 29 -2.30 15.39 -4.45
N GLN A 30 -2.55 14.68 -5.55
CA GLN A 30 -3.26 15.20 -6.73
C GLN A 30 -4.73 14.78 -6.76
N ALA A 31 -5.21 14.02 -5.77
CA ALA A 31 -6.57 13.53 -5.71
C ALA A 31 -7.55 14.71 -5.66
N LYS A 32 -8.61 14.64 -6.47
CA LYS A 32 -9.66 15.66 -6.53
C LYS A 32 -10.88 15.26 -5.71
N THR A 33 -10.96 13.99 -5.34
CA THR A 33 -12.07 13.43 -4.56
C THR A 33 -11.52 12.61 -3.39
N ALA A 34 -12.29 12.55 -2.30
CA ALA A 34 -11.95 11.72 -1.14
C ALA A 34 -11.78 10.24 -1.52
N ALA A 35 -12.56 9.73 -2.48
CA ALA A 35 -12.44 8.35 -2.96
C ALA A 35 -11.09 8.08 -3.64
N GLU A 36 -10.61 8.99 -4.48
CA GLU A 36 -9.29 8.91 -5.11
C GLU A 36 -8.16 8.97 -4.07
N GLU A 37 -8.30 9.84 -3.07
CA GLU A 37 -7.34 9.99 -1.98
C GLU A 37 -7.24 8.70 -1.16
N ILE A 38 -8.38 8.09 -0.79
CA ILE A 38 -8.44 6.81 -0.06
C ILE A 38 -7.79 5.69 -0.87
N MET A 39 -8.13 5.57 -2.16
CA MET A 39 -7.51 4.54 -3.02
C MET A 39 -6.01 4.73 -3.15
N ALA A 40 -5.53 5.96 -3.33
CA ALA A 40 -4.10 6.25 -3.41
C ALA A 40 -3.40 5.96 -2.07
N GLY A 41 -4.02 6.28 -0.94
CA GLY A 41 -3.55 5.95 0.40
C GLY A 41 -3.38 4.44 0.62
N HIS A 42 -4.34 3.61 0.17
CA HIS A 42 -4.21 2.15 0.21
C HIS A 42 -2.99 1.66 -0.56
N TRP A 43 -2.72 2.23 -1.73
CA TRP A 43 -1.54 1.88 -2.52
C TRP A 43 -0.23 2.32 -1.86
N VAL A 44 -0.20 3.48 -1.21
CA VAL A 44 0.96 3.92 -0.41
C VAL A 44 1.27 2.90 0.68
N LEU A 45 0.26 2.49 1.45
CA LEU A 45 0.43 1.53 2.53
C LEU A 45 0.89 0.16 2.00
N ALA A 46 0.28 -0.35 0.93
CA ALA A 46 0.65 -1.64 0.33
C ALA A 46 2.12 -1.65 -0.13
N TRP A 47 2.58 -0.59 -0.79
CA TRP A 47 3.97 -0.49 -1.24
C TRP A 47 4.95 -0.21 -0.09
N ALA A 48 4.53 0.48 0.96
CA ALA A 48 5.34 0.65 2.16
C ALA A 48 5.62 -0.71 2.84
N VAL A 49 4.60 -1.56 2.96
CA VAL A 49 4.75 -2.94 3.47
C VAL A 49 5.67 -3.76 2.56
N ALA A 50 5.50 -3.68 1.24
CA ALA A 50 6.37 -4.35 0.28
C ALA A 50 7.84 -3.84 0.34
N ALA A 51 8.07 -2.59 0.73
CA ALA A 51 9.39 -2.01 0.96
C ALA A 51 10.00 -2.43 2.32
N GLY A 52 9.25 -3.16 3.15
CA GLY A 52 9.68 -3.68 4.45
C GLY A 52 9.23 -2.85 5.64
N ALA A 53 8.35 -1.86 5.47
CA ALA A 53 7.71 -1.21 6.60
C ALA A 53 6.88 -2.25 7.37
N ARG A 54 6.98 -2.22 8.69
CA ARG A 54 6.11 -3.01 9.58
C ARG A 54 5.18 -2.04 10.29
N PRO A 55 3.95 -1.83 9.78
CA PRO A 55 2.95 -1.08 10.51
C PRO A 55 2.78 -1.72 11.89
N SER A 56 2.75 -0.90 12.93
CA SER A 56 2.47 -1.41 14.27
C SER A 56 1.11 -2.11 14.28
N ALA A 57 0.95 -3.15 15.12
CA ALA A 57 -0.33 -3.85 15.26
C ALA A 57 -1.48 -2.90 15.62
N ARG A 58 -1.16 -1.77 16.29
CA ARG A 58 -2.11 -0.69 16.58
C ARG A 58 -2.59 0.00 15.30
N SER A 59 -1.67 0.44 14.45
CA SER A 59 -2.00 1.10 13.18
C SER A 59 -2.75 0.18 12.20
N VAL A 60 -2.52 -1.14 12.25
CA VAL A 60 -3.32 -2.10 11.46
C VAL A 60 -4.76 -2.16 11.98
N ARG A 61 -4.94 -2.30 13.30
CA ARG A 61 -6.29 -2.32 13.91
C ARG A 61 -7.07 -1.02 13.70
N GLU A 62 -6.39 0.12 13.78
CA GLU A 62 -7.02 1.42 13.50
C GLU A 62 -7.45 1.55 12.03
N ALA A 63 -6.67 1.01 11.09
CA ALA A 63 -7.05 0.95 9.68
C ALA A 63 -8.22 -0.01 9.42
N GLU A 64 -8.23 -1.19 10.06
CA GLU A 64 -9.33 -2.15 10.00
C GLU A 64 -10.64 -1.56 10.54
N ALA A 65 -10.57 -0.84 11.67
CA ALA A 65 -11.72 -0.16 12.25
C ALA A 65 -12.29 0.91 11.31
N ALA A 66 -11.43 1.74 10.70
CA ALA A 66 -11.86 2.77 9.76
C ALA A 66 -12.54 2.18 8.50
N ILE A 67 -12.05 1.06 7.99
CA ILE A 67 -12.66 0.35 6.86
C ILE A 67 -14.02 -0.24 7.27
N SER A 68 -14.14 -0.84 8.47
CA SER A 68 -15.39 -1.38 8.97
C SER A 68 -16.48 -0.31 9.07
N THR A 69 -16.14 0.87 9.60
CA THR A 69 -17.07 2.01 9.69
C THR A 69 -17.52 2.50 8.32
N LEU A 70 -16.61 2.53 7.33
CA LEU A 70 -16.95 2.89 5.94
C LEU A 70 -17.88 1.86 5.26
N VAL A 71 -17.72 0.57 5.57
CA VAL A 71 -18.62 -0.49 5.07
C VAL A 71 -19.99 -0.38 5.72
N GLU A 72 -20.07 -0.13 7.03
CA GLU A 72 -21.33 0.09 7.74
C GLU A 72 -22.09 1.31 7.19
N PHE A 73 -21.40 2.42 6.90
CA PHE A 73 -22.02 3.61 6.28
C PHE A 73 -22.54 3.39 4.86
N ARG A 74 -22.10 2.33 4.16
CA ARG A 74 -22.53 2.03 2.78
C ARG A 74 -23.73 1.08 2.73
N LEU A 75 -24.01 0.39 3.84
CA LEU A 75 -25.10 -0.60 3.96
C LEU A 75 -26.38 0.00 4.57
N HIS A 76 -26.35 1.26 5.01
CA HIS A 76 -27.47 2.07 5.48
C HIS A 76 -27.77 3.21 4.50
#